data_AF-A0A2T5JI46-F1
#
_entry.id   AF-A0A2T5JI46-F1
#
_cell.length_a   1.000
_cell.length_b   1.000
_cell.length_c   1.000
_cell.angle_alpha   90.00
_cell.angle_beta   90.00
_cell.angle_gamma   90.00
#
_symmetry.space_group_name_H-M   'P 1'
#
loop_
_entity.id
_entity.type
_entity.pdbx_description
1 polymer ?
#
loop_
_entity_poly.entity_id
_entity_poly.type
_entity_poly.pdbx_seq_one_letter_code
_entity_poly.pdbx_strand_id
1 'polypeptide(L)'
;MIAVEQLHQATAIAGDVLEGLSRMPKSLPPKLLYDAQGSALFEQITCLPEYYPTRTEAAILMTHADEICDRLGRNVSVGELGAGTATKTRILPLRGIDSHFLYRFAVT
;
A
#
# COMPACT_ATOMS: atom_id res chain seq x y z
N MET A 1 11.98 -14.13 15.93
CA MET A 1 11.38 -12.81 15.63
C MET A 1 10.09 -12.96 14.81
N ILE A 2 10.11 -13.67 13.67
CA ILE A 2 8.95 -13.87 12.77
C ILE A 2 7.72 -14.53 13.45
N ALA A 3 7.90 -15.55 14.30
CA ALA A 3 6.77 -16.24 14.96
C ALA A 3 6.01 -15.37 15.98
N VAL A 4 6.68 -14.39 16.59
CA VAL A 4 6.06 -13.48 17.57
C VAL A 4 5.23 -12.40 16.88
N GLU A 5 5.64 -11.96 15.69
CA GLU A 5 4.87 -11.03 14.85
C GLU A 5 3.59 -11.69 14.30
N GLN A 6 3.69 -12.95 13.85
CA GLN A 6 2.53 -13.70 13.35
C GLN A 6 1.48 -13.93 14.45
N LEU A 7 1.91 -14.21 15.68
CA LEU A 7 1.02 -14.36 16.83
C LEU A 7 0.35 -13.03 17.22
N HIS A 8 1.08 -11.91 17.20
CA HIS A 8 0.51 -10.58 17.45
C HIS A 8 -0.54 -10.20 16.40
N GLN A 9 -0.28 -10.47 15.12
CA GLN A 9 -1.27 -10.21 14.06
C GLN A 9 -2.53 -11.07 14.20
N ALA A 10 -2.38 -12.37 14.47
CA ALA A 10 -3.54 -13.24 14.69
C ALA A 10 -4.40 -12.77 15.88
N THR A 11 -3.75 -12.31 16.95
CA THR A 11 -4.45 -11.76 18.12
C THR A 11 -5.18 -10.45 17.79
N ALA A 12 -4.57 -9.58 16.99
CA ALA A 12 -5.20 -8.34 16.55
C ALA A 12 -6.43 -8.59 15.66
N ILE A 13 -6.33 -9.52 14.70
CA ILE A 13 -7.45 -9.90 13.82
C ILE A 13 -8.62 -10.46 14.64
N ALA A 14 -8.36 -11.35 15.59
CA ALA A 14 -9.40 -11.93 16.43
C ALA A 14 -10.14 -10.86 17.25
N GLY A 15 -9.40 -9.88 17.80
CA GLY A 15 -9.98 -8.74 18.51
C GLY A 15 -10.85 -7.87 17.61
N ASP A 16 -10.35 -7.48 16.44
CA ASP A 16 -11.06 -6.67 15.45
C ASP A 16 -12.37 -7.34 15.00
N VAL A 17 -12.35 -8.66 14.78
CA VAL A 17 -13.54 -9.44 14.39
C VAL A 17 -14.55 -9.52 15.52
N LEU A 18 -14.09 -9.82 16.75
CA LEU A 18 -14.98 -9.91 17.91
C LEU A 18 -15.68 -8.57 18.16
N GLU A 19 -14.93 -7.47 18.19
CA GLU A 19 -15.47 -6.13 18.40
C GLU A 19 -16.46 -5.76 17.28
N GLY A 20 -16.06 -5.94 16.03
CA GLY A 20 -16.84 -5.56 14.86
C GLY A 20 -18.16 -6.31 14.71
N LEU A 21 -18.14 -7.62 14.97
CA LEU A 21 -19.35 -8.48 14.89
C LEU A 21 -20.26 -8.36 16.11
N SER A 22 -19.76 -7.85 17.24
CA SER A 22 -20.55 -7.59 18.45
C SER A 22 -21.32 -6.26 18.40
N ARG A 23 -21.00 -5.35 17.46
CA ARG A 23 -21.66 -4.05 17.30
C ARG A 23 -22.96 -4.12 16.49
N MET A 24 -23.78 -3.07 16.64
CA MET A 24 -24.97 -2.81 15.82
C MET A 24 -24.95 -1.35 15.33
N PRO A 25 -24.71 -1.10 14.03
CA PRO A 25 -24.50 -2.07 12.96
C PRO A 25 -23.15 -2.79 13.06
N LYS A 26 -23.08 -4.00 12.49
CA LYS A 26 -21.83 -4.77 12.37
C LYS A 26 -20.89 -4.11 11.37
N SER A 27 -19.60 -4.13 11.66
CA SER A 27 -18.56 -3.66 10.73
C SER A 27 -17.29 -4.48 10.89
N LEU A 28 -16.44 -4.49 9.88
CA LEU A 28 -15.11 -5.09 9.94
C LEU A 28 -14.09 -4.10 9.37
N PRO A 29 -12.86 -4.06 9.89
CA PRO A 29 -11.80 -3.22 9.33
C PRO A 29 -11.47 -3.63 7.88
N PRO A 30 -11.32 -2.68 6.94
CA PRO A 30 -11.06 -2.98 5.53
C PRO A 30 -9.70 -3.63 5.27
N LYS A 31 -8.75 -3.50 6.21
CA LYS A 31 -7.46 -4.20 6.17
C LYS A 31 -7.58 -5.72 6.02
N LEU A 32 -8.68 -6.29 6.53
CA LEU A 32 -8.97 -7.72 6.44
C LEU A 32 -9.29 -8.16 5.00
N LEU A 33 -9.49 -7.22 4.07
CA LEU A 33 -9.69 -7.51 2.65
C LEU A 33 -8.38 -7.84 1.92
N TYR A 34 -7.21 -7.62 2.52
CA TYR A 34 -5.92 -7.68 1.80
C TYR A 34 -5.07 -8.90 2.18
N ASP A 35 -5.69 -10.08 2.30
CA ASP A 35 -4.95 -11.33 2.27
C ASP A 35 -4.37 -11.58 0.85
N ALA A 36 -3.77 -12.75 0.62
CA ALA A 36 -3.19 -13.08 -0.69
C ALA A 36 -4.22 -13.01 -1.83
N GLN A 37 -5.45 -13.49 -1.59
CA GLN A 37 -6.50 -13.53 -2.59
C GLN A 37 -7.12 -12.15 -2.81
N GLY A 38 -7.44 -11.44 -1.74
CA GLY A 38 -8.02 -10.12 -1.80
C GLY A 38 -7.07 -9.06 -2.35
N SER A 39 -5.75 -9.21 -2.11
CA SER A 39 -4.74 -8.40 -2.79
C SER A 39 -4.72 -8.67 -4.31
N ALA A 40 -4.79 -9.93 -4.74
CA ALA A 40 -4.86 -10.25 -6.17
C ALA A 40 -6.15 -9.73 -6.83
N LEU A 41 -7.28 -9.75 -6.11
CA LEU A 41 -8.53 -9.15 -6.55
C LEU A 41 -8.40 -7.63 -6.68
N PHE A 42 -7.74 -6.97 -5.72
CA PHE A 42 -7.51 -5.52 -5.80
C PHE A 42 -6.66 -5.15 -7.01
N GLU A 43 -5.60 -5.91 -7.32
CA GLU A 43 -4.81 -5.70 -8.54
C GLU A 43 -5.68 -5.79 -9.80
N GLN A 44 -6.61 -6.75 -9.87
CA GLN A 44 -7.57 -6.83 -10.97
C GLN A 44 -8.52 -5.62 -11.01
N ILE A 45 -9.02 -5.18 -9.85
CA ILE A 45 -9.86 -3.98 -9.72
C ILE A 45 -9.13 -2.77 -10.31
N THR A 46 -7.83 -2.63 -10.10
CA THR A 46 -7.06 -1.48 -10.62
C THR A 46 -7.03 -1.38 -12.15
N CYS A 47 -7.32 -2.47 -12.86
CA CYS A 47 -7.37 -2.52 -14.32
C CYS A 47 -8.78 -2.27 -14.88
N LEU A 48 -9.82 -2.19 -14.04
CA LEU A 48 -11.19 -1.99 -14.50
C LEU A 48 -11.37 -0.58 -15.10
N PRO A 49 -12.12 -0.43 -16.20
CA PRO A 49 -12.37 0.88 -16.81
C PRO A 49 -13.10 1.82 -15.84
N GLU A 50 -13.98 1.31 -14.99
CA GLU A 50 -14.72 2.05 -13.97
C GLU A 50 -13.81 2.53 -12.83
N TYR A 51 -12.76 1.76 -12.49
CA TYR A 51 -11.83 2.08 -11.41
C TYR A 51 -10.68 2.97 -11.90
N TYR A 52 -10.99 4.22 -12.18
CA TYR A 52 -10.01 5.21 -12.64
C TYR A 52 -8.87 5.59 -11.68
N PRO A 53 -8.95 5.48 -10.34
CA PRO A 53 -7.94 6.04 -9.44
C PRO A 53 -6.50 5.65 -9.77
N THR A 54 -6.24 4.36 -9.99
CA THR A 54 -4.87 3.87 -10.25
C THR A 54 -4.28 4.44 -11.54
N ARG A 55 -5.05 4.49 -12.64
CA ARG A 55 -4.55 5.06 -13.91
C ARG A 55 -4.37 6.57 -13.84
N THR A 56 -5.24 7.27 -13.12
CA THR A 56 -5.18 8.73 -12.99
C THR A 56 -3.97 9.14 -12.17
N GLU A 57 -3.73 8.47 -11.05
CA GLU A 57 -2.53 8.70 -10.24
C GLU A 57 -1.25 8.41 -11.04
N ALA A 58 -1.21 7.28 -11.76
CA ALA A 58 -0.07 6.96 -12.61
C ALA A 58 0.18 8.03 -13.68
N ALA A 59 -0.87 8.54 -14.33
CA ALA A 59 -0.74 9.61 -15.32
C ALA A 59 -0.21 10.92 -14.71
N ILE A 60 -0.68 11.29 -13.51
CA ILE A 60 -0.17 12.47 -12.78
C ILE A 60 1.31 12.27 -12.43
N LEU A 61 1.67 11.11 -11.88
CA LEU A 61 3.06 10.80 -11.53
C LEU A 61 3.95 10.83 -12.77
N MET A 62 3.53 10.26 -13.90
CA MET A 62 4.29 10.29 -15.15
C MET A 62 4.46 11.71 -15.67
N THR A 63 3.44 12.57 -15.53
CA THR A 63 3.47 13.96 -16.01
C THR A 63 4.40 14.84 -15.17
N HIS A 64 4.45 14.61 -13.86
CA HIS A 64 5.17 15.47 -12.92
C HIS A 64 6.42 14.82 -12.31
N ALA A 65 6.83 13.64 -12.78
CA ALA A 65 7.94 12.88 -12.19
C ALA A 65 9.22 13.70 -12.05
N ASP A 66 9.61 14.38 -13.14
CA ASP A 66 10.83 15.20 -13.16
C ASP A 66 10.72 16.39 -12.20
N GLU A 67 9.59 17.10 -12.20
CA GLU A 67 9.36 18.22 -11.29
C GLU A 67 9.41 17.78 -9.81
N ILE A 68 8.80 16.63 -9.51
CA ILE A 68 8.83 16.04 -8.16
C ILE A 68 10.28 15.73 -7.76
N CYS A 69 11.03 15.05 -8.64
CA CYS A 69 12.43 14.71 -8.38
C CYS A 69 13.33 15.94 -8.22
N ASP A 70 13.16 16.98 -9.05
CA ASP A 70 13.91 18.22 -8.95
C ASP A 70 13.69 18.93 -7.61
N ARG A 71 12.45 18.90 -7.09
CA ARG A 71 12.10 19.48 -5.79
C ARG A 71 12.61 18.66 -4.60
N LEU A 72 12.70 17.34 -4.73
CA LEU A 72 13.24 16.46 -3.69
C LEU A 72 14.75 16.67 -3.49
N GLY A 73 15.47 17.04 -4.55
CA GLY A 73 16.92 17.21 -4.51
C GLY A 73 17.68 15.88 -4.50
N ARG A 74 18.94 15.90 -4.05
CA ARG A 74 19.84 14.72 -4.06
C ARG A 74 19.94 14.10 -2.67
N ASN A 75 20.26 12.80 -2.61
CA ASN A 75 20.46 12.05 -1.36
C ASN A 75 19.21 11.98 -0.46
N VAL A 76 18.02 11.91 -1.05
CA VAL A 76 16.80 11.63 -0.30
C VAL A 76 16.59 10.13 -0.12
N SER A 77 15.77 9.75 0.86
CA SER A 77 15.27 8.38 1.01
C SER A 77 13.77 8.38 0.77
N VAL A 78 13.29 7.42 -0.02
CA VAL A 78 11.87 7.29 -0.37
C VAL A 78 11.31 6.01 0.24
N GLY A 79 10.26 6.15 1.05
CA GLY A 79 9.49 5.03 1.59
C GLY A 79 8.10 5.00 0.96
N GLU A 80 7.65 3.81 0.54
CA GLU A 80 6.31 3.60 0.01
C GLU A 80 5.45 2.87 1.04
N LEU A 81 4.56 3.62 1.69
CA LEU A 81 3.62 3.07 2.66
C LEU A 81 2.52 2.30 1.93
N GLY A 82 2.39 0.99 2.19
CA GLY A 82 1.37 0.18 1.52
C GLY A 82 1.69 -0.17 0.07
N ALA A 83 2.97 -0.38 -0.26
CA ALA A 83 3.46 -0.43 -1.64
C ALA A 83 2.79 -1.43 -2.59
N GLY A 84 2.17 -2.51 -2.09
CA GLY A 84 1.68 -3.58 -2.96
C GLY A 84 2.78 -4.06 -3.93
N THR A 85 2.57 -3.87 -5.24
CA THR A 85 3.53 -4.18 -6.32
C THR A 85 4.63 -3.13 -6.55
N ALA A 86 4.58 -1.98 -5.87
CA ALA A 86 5.50 -0.84 -5.99
C ALA A 86 5.62 -0.29 -7.43
N THR A 87 4.59 -0.46 -8.25
CA THR A 87 4.62 -0.10 -9.67
C THR A 87 4.68 1.42 -9.87
N LYS A 88 4.06 2.18 -8.97
CA LYS A 88 4.01 3.66 -9.04
C LYS A 88 5.32 4.32 -8.66
N THR A 89 6.02 3.79 -7.65
CA THR A 89 7.33 4.31 -7.23
C THR A 89 8.38 4.20 -8.34
N ARG A 90 8.26 3.19 -9.23
CA ARG A 90 9.14 3.04 -10.39
C ARG A 90 8.97 4.12 -11.46
N ILE A 91 7.89 4.90 -11.42
CA ILE A 91 7.65 6.01 -12.34
C ILE A 91 8.63 7.17 -12.07
N LEU A 92 9.08 7.32 -10.82
CA LEU A 92 9.99 8.40 -10.44
C LEU A 92 11.44 8.07 -10.87
N PRO A 93 12.12 8.93 -11.65
CA PRO A 93 13.50 8.74 -12.06
C PRO A 93 14.46 9.10 -10.91
N LEU A 94 14.47 8.26 -9.86
CA LEU A 94 15.20 8.47 -8.60
C LEU A 94 16.74 8.36 -8.74
N ARG A 95 17.36 9.12 -9.65
CA ARG A 95 18.82 9.11 -9.90
C ARG A 95 19.56 9.86 -8.80
N GLY A 96 20.47 9.19 -8.09
CA GLY A 96 21.24 9.79 -6.97
C GLY A 96 20.46 9.88 -5.66
N ILE A 97 19.47 8.99 -5.50
CA ILE A 97 18.66 8.77 -4.31
C ILE A 97 19.08 7.40 -3.78
N ASP A 98 19.47 7.33 -2.50
CA ASP A 98 19.68 6.05 -1.84
C ASP A 98 18.28 5.44 -1.63
N SER A 99 17.88 4.60 -2.59
CA SER A 99 16.61 3.89 -2.54
C SER A 99 16.67 2.77 -1.50
N HIS A 100 16.64 3.14 -0.23
CA HIS A 100 16.27 2.19 0.80
C HIS A 100 14.76 1.98 0.68
N PHE A 101 14.36 0.84 0.09
CA PHE A 101 12.98 0.35 0.13
C PHE A 101 12.63 0.04 1.59
N LEU A 102 12.26 1.09 2.34
CA LEU A 102 11.88 0.96 3.73
C LEU A 102 10.39 0.66 3.81
N TYR A 103 10.18 -0.63 4.08
CA TYR A 103 9.02 -1.25 4.72
C TYR A 103 7.72 -1.28 3.92
N ARG A 104 7.48 -2.47 3.38
CA ARG A 104 6.17 -3.06 3.11
C ARG A 104 5.38 -3.12 4.42
N PHE A 105 4.72 -2.03 4.80
CA PHE A 105 3.54 -2.15 5.64
C PHE A 105 2.44 -2.73 4.76
N ALA A 106 2.23 -4.04 4.85
CA ALA A 106 0.91 -4.60 4.58
C ALA A 106 -0.09 -3.74 5.37
N VAL A 107 -1.25 -3.47 4.80
CA VAL A 107 -2.34 -2.79 5.52
C VAL A 107 -2.56 -3.57 6.82
N THR A 108 -2.00 -3.08 7.94
CA THR A 108 -1.94 -3.75 9.26
C THR A 108 -3.28 -3.75 9.93
#